data_AF-A0A1C5VQN6-F1
#
_entry.id   AF-A0A1C5VQN6-F1
#
_cell.length_a   1.000
_cell.length_b   1.000
_cell.length_c   1.000
_cell.angle_alpha   90.00
_cell.angle_beta   90.00
_cell.angle_gamma   90.00
#
_symmetry.space_group_name_H-M   'P 1'
#
loop_
_entity.id
_entity.type
_entity.pdbx_description
1 polymer ?
#
loop_
_entity_poly.entity_id
_entity_poly.type
_entity_poly.pdbx_seq_one_letter_code
_entity_poly.pdbx_strand_id
1 'polypeptide(L)'
;MEVLERMMGNENANQMNFFSEMSEYQITAREFFSTVLLDSLYRNFGFNDILISYFDTHGNFLSWTNRSGALIDYEGHPYRRFMENDVVRYRIYIEAVRDHLTYFNVEPRLYKATDVIGEKDYENSPYVRFLEENFRKHYSVTLAFGINAYIQAAFFKSREDGDFTEQEIEELKEIYVYVANSYKNFKKYEQAKIIANIQSEIIASGEKAFLVTDDFTHVMSYNKTAPAVSGRYSWRGNGGTH
;
A
#
# COMPACT_ATOMS: atom_id res chain seq x y z
N MET A 1 -10.87 -18.21 32.67
CA MET A 1 -9.43 -17.96 32.42
C MET A 1 -8.91 -18.84 31.29
N GLU A 2 -9.09 -20.17 31.32
CA GLU A 2 -8.63 -21.06 30.23
C GLU A 2 -9.13 -20.70 28.81
N VAL A 3 -10.37 -20.24 28.65
CA VAL A 3 -10.90 -19.86 27.33
C VAL A 3 -10.24 -18.58 26.80
N LEU A 4 -10.03 -17.58 27.67
CA LEU A 4 -9.37 -16.33 27.32
C LEU A 4 -7.87 -16.55 27.03
N GLU A 5 -7.19 -17.38 27.83
CA GLU A 5 -5.79 -17.77 27.59
C GLU A 5 -5.62 -18.54 26.27
N ARG A 6 -6.60 -19.40 25.93
CA ARG A 6 -6.60 -20.14 24.66
C ARG A 6 -6.91 -19.25 23.46
N MET A 7 -7.77 -18.24 23.60
CA MET A 7 -8.05 -17.25 22.55
C MET A 7 -6.83 -16.34 22.31
N MET A 8 -6.22 -15.80 23.38
CA MET A 8 -4.99 -15.01 23.30
C MET A 8 -3.79 -15.81 22.78
N GLY A 9 -3.70 -17.10 23.12
CA GLY A 9 -2.68 -18.01 22.57
C GLY A 9 -2.84 -18.26 21.07
N ASN A 10 -4.08 -18.28 20.58
CA ASN A 10 -4.39 -18.50 19.17
C ASN A 10 -4.18 -17.23 18.32
N GLU A 11 -4.52 -16.06 18.85
CA GLU A 11 -4.23 -14.76 18.22
C GLU A 11 -2.72 -14.56 18.04
N ASN A 12 -1.92 -14.84 19.07
CA ASN A 12 -0.46 -14.78 18.98
C ASN A 12 0.10 -15.77 17.94
N ALA A 13 -0.46 -16.98 17.84
CA ALA A 13 -0.02 -17.96 16.85
C ALA A 13 -0.36 -17.53 15.42
N ASN A 14 -1.56 -16.99 15.19
CA ASN A 14 -1.99 -16.49 13.89
C ASN A 14 -1.16 -15.29 13.44
N GLN A 15 -0.87 -14.36 14.35
CA GLN A 15 0.04 -13.26 14.10
C GLN A 15 1.44 -13.74 13.71
N MET A 16 2.03 -14.65 14.50
CA MET A 16 3.35 -15.22 14.21
C MET A 16 3.41 -15.94 12.85
N ASN A 17 2.36 -16.70 12.51
CA ASN A 17 2.26 -17.38 11.21
C ASN A 17 2.20 -16.36 10.07
N PHE A 18 1.36 -15.33 10.19
CA PHE A 18 1.29 -14.25 9.21
C PHE A 18 2.64 -13.55 9.03
N PHE A 19 3.39 -13.28 10.12
CA PHE A 19 4.72 -12.67 10.01
C PHE A 19 5.73 -13.54 9.28
N SER A 20 5.71 -14.85 9.54
CA SER A 20 6.59 -15.78 8.84
C SER A 20 6.26 -15.81 7.34
N GLU A 21 4.98 -15.92 6.99
CA GLU A 21 4.53 -15.90 5.59
C GLU A 21 4.93 -14.60 4.88
N MET A 22 4.70 -13.43 5.50
CA MET A 22 5.05 -12.13 4.91
C MET A 22 6.57 -11.92 4.80
N SER A 23 7.35 -12.45 5.74
CA SER A 23 8.82 -12.36 5.73
C SER A 23 9.46 -13.16 4.59
N GLU A 24 8.86 -14.28 4.20
CA GLU A 24 9.27 -15.05 3.02
C GLU A 24 8.75 -14.41 1.73
N TYR A 25 7.49 -13.99 1.76
CA TYR A 25 6.81 -13.44 0.59
C TYR A 25 7.46 -12.14 0.10
N GLN A 26 7.88 -11.24 1.00
CA GLN A 26 8.57 -9.99 0.64
C GLN A 26 9.88 -10.20 -0.15
N ILE A 27 10.50 -11.39 -0.11
CA ILE A 27 11.76 -11.68 -0.81
C ILE A 27 11.51 -12.25 -2.21
N THR A 28 10.49 -13.10 -2.31
CA THR A 28 10.22 -13.97 -3.47
C THR A 28 9.16 -13.43 -4.40
N ALA A 29 8.27 -12.56 -3.91
CA ALA A 29 7.18 -11.98 -4.67
C ALA A 29 7.66 -11.23 -5.92
N ARG A 30 6.83 -11.24 -6.97
CA ARG A 30 6.93 -10.28 -8.09
C ARG A 30 6.06 -9.05 -7.84
N GLU A 31 4.91 -9.27 -7.21
CA GLU A 31 3.95 -8.25 -6.80
C GLU A 31 3.55 -8.55 -5.35
N PHE A 32 3.61 -7.56 -4.47
CA PHE A 32 3.34 -7.76 -3.05
C PHE A 32 1.84 -7.76 -2.73
N PHE A 33 1.07 -6.81 -3.26
CA PHE A 33 -0.35 -6.68 -2.98
C PHE A 33 -1.17 -7.55 -3.96
N SER A 34 -1.12 -8.87 -3.76
CA SER A 34 -1.73 -9.85 -4.66
C SER A 34 -2.76 -10.75 -3.97
N THR A 35 -3.32 -11.69 -4.73
CA THR A 35 -4.16 -12.77 -4.16
C THR A 35 -3.45 -13.58 -3.08
N VAL A 36 -2.11 -13.71 -3.13
CA VAL A 36 -1.32 -14.40 -2.10
C VAL A 36 -1.42 -13.68 -0.75
N LEU A 37 -1.34 -12.35 -0.75
CA LEU A 37 -1.55 -11.54 0.46
C LEU A 37 -2.98 -11.72 0.97
N LEU A 38 -3.98 -11.67 0.08
CA LEU A 38 -5.39 -11.85 0.45
C LEU A 38 -5.66 -13.23 1.06
N ASP A 39 -5.09 -14.29 0.49
CA ASP A 39 -5.23 -15.64 1.01
C ASP A 39 -4.52 -15.79 2.37
N SER A 40 -3.40 -15.10 2.59
CA SER A 40 -2.70 -15.07 3.88
C SER A 40 -3.53 -14.35 4.96
N LEU A 41 -4.14 -13.21 4.62
CA LEU A 41 -5.05 -12.48 5.51
C LEU A 41 -6.27 -13.32 5.88
N TYR A 42 -6.85 -14.04 4.91
CA TYR A 42 -7.95 -14.97 5.17
C TYR A 42 -7.54 -16.13 6.08
N ARG A 43 -6.40 -16.78 5.81
CA ARG A 43 -5.94 -17.94 6.62
C ARG A 43 -5.66 -17.57 8.07
N ASN A 44 -5.05 -16.43 8.32
CA ASN A 44 -4.57 -16.07 9.65
C ASN A 44 -5.60 -15.26 10.46
N PHE A 45 -6.42 -14.44 9.81
CA PHE A 45 -7.34 -13.53 10.49
C PHE A 45 -8.80 -13.69 10.08
N GLY A 46 -9.10 -14.56 9.10
CA GLY A 46 -10.47 -14.79 8.62
C GLY A 46 -11.03 -13.70 7.71
N PHE A 47 -10.26 -12.67 7.36
CA PHE A 47 -10.71 -11.61 6.47
C PHE A 47 -10.88 -12.13 5.04
N ASN A 48 -12.13 -12.31 4.62
CA ASN A 48 -12.47 -12.88 3.32
C ASN A 48 -12.87 -11.82 2.28
N ASP A 49 -13.39 -10.69 2.74
CA ASP A 49 -13.98 -9.66 1.89
C ASP A 49 -13.07 -8.43 1.83
N ILE A 50 -11.96 -8.59 1.12
CA ILE A 50 -10.96 -7.53 0.91
C ILE A 50 -10.83 -7.23 -0.58
N LEU A 51 -10.79 -5.94 -0.92
CA LEU A 51 -10.50 -5.43 -2.25
C LEU A 51 -9.24 -4.57 -2.22
N ILE A 52 -8.22 -4.97 -2.97
CA ILE A 52 -7.03 -4.15 -3.21
C ILE A 52 -7.28 -3.35 -4.48
N SER A 53 -7.31 -2.03 -4.40
CA SER A 53 -7.42 -1.13 -5.54
C SER A 53 -6.08 -0.46 -5.82
N TYR A 54 -5.74 -0.40 -7.10
CA TYR A 54 -4.53 0.25 -7.61
C TYR A 54 -4.88 1.48 -8.41
N PHE A 55 -4.13 2.53 -8.14
CA PHE A 55 -4.18 3.80 -8.83
C PHE A 55 -2.79 4.16 -9.34
N ASP A 56 -2.70 5.11 -10.25
CA ASP A 56 -1.43 5.77 -10.57
C ASP A 56 -1.09 6.84 -9.52
N THR A 57 0.06 7.48 -9.65
CA THR A 57 0.52 8.55 -8.74
C THR A 57 -0.32 9.84 -8.82
N HIS A 58 -1.20 9.94 -9.81
CA HIS A 58 -2.15 11.04 -10.03
C HIS A 58 -3.57 10.70 -9.54
N GLY A 59 -3.78 9.48 -9.03
CA GLY A 59 -5.07 9.03 -8.49
C GLY A 59 -6.02 8.45 -9.54
N ASN A 60 -5.57 8.15 -10.76
CA ASN A 60 -6.39 7.47 -11.77
C ASN A 60 -6.42 5.96 -11.49
N PHE A 61 -7.60 5.34 -11.64
CA PHE A 61 -7.78 3.91 -11.42
C PHE A 61 -7.03 3.07 -12.46
N LEU A 62 -6.36 2.00 -12.02
CA LEU A 62 -5.61 1.07 -12.87
C LEU A 62 -6.17 -0.34 -12.84
N SER A 63 -6.50 -0.84 -11.65
CA SER A 63 -7.04 -2.18 -11.46
C SER A 63 -7.58 -2.34 -10.05
N TRP A 64 -8.33 -3.41 -9.84
CA TRP A 64 -8.53 -3.96 -8.51
C TRP A 64 -8.19 -5.44 -8.47
N THR A 65 -8.01 -5.96 -7.27
CA THR A 65 -7.71 -7.36 -7.01
C THR A 65 -8.51 -7.80 -5.79
N ASN A 66 -9.26 -8.88 -5.94
CA ASN A 66 -9.86 -9.61 -4.82
C ASN A 66 -9.41 -11.08 -4.90
N ARG A 67 -9.94 -11.96 -4.05
CA ARG A 67 -9.57 -13.38 -4.05
C ARG A 67 -9.88 -14.12 -5.35
N SER A 68 -10.79 -13.60 -6.19
CA SER A 68 -11.09 -14.15 -7.51
C SER A 68 -10.06 -13.74 -8.58
N GLY A 69 -9.17 -12.81 -8.27
CA GLY A 69 -8.10 -12.35 -9.16
C GLY A 69 -8.13 -10.83 -9.41
N ALA A 70 -7.25 -10.40 -10.30
CA ALA A 70 -7.15 -9.01 -10.72
C ALA A 70 -8.12 -8.72 -11.88
N LEU A 71 -8.80 -7.57 -11.82
CA LEU A 71 -9.53 -6.98 -12.94
C LEU A 71 -8.86 -5.65 -13.28
N ILE A 72 -8.24 -5.62 -14.46
CA ILE A 72 -7.58 -4.43 -14.98
C ILE A 72 -8.64 -3.45 -15.47
N ASP A 73 -8.36 -2.16 -15.39
CA ASP A 73 -9.24 -1.12 -15.89
C ASP A 73 -9.59 -1.31 -17.39
N TYR A 74 -10.88 -1.20 -17.72
CA TYR A 74 -11.44 -1.30 -19.06
C TYR A 74 -12.71 -0.45 -19.17
N GLU A 75 -13.22 -0.21 -20.38
CA GLU A 75 -14.34 0.72 -20.61
C GLU A 75 -15.60 0.43 -19.79
N GLY A 76 -15.92 -0.85 -19.59
CA GLY A 76 -17.07 -1.31 -18.81
C GLY A 76 -16.77 -1.62 -17.34
N HIS A 77 -15.60 -1.22 -16.82
CA HIS A 77 -15.23 -1.54 -15.45
C HIS A 77 -16.20 -0.88 -14.45
N PRO A 78 -16.78 -1.63 -13.49
CA PRO A 78 -17.80 -1.11 -12.57
C PRO A 78 -17.33 0.14 -11.80
N TYR A 79 -16.06 0.15 -11.38
CA TYR A 79 -15.48 1.28 -10.66
C TYR A 79 -15.43 2.59 -11.47
N ARG A 80 -15.29 2.56 -12.81
CA ARG A 80 -15.18 3.80 -13.62
C ARG A 80 -16.38 4.73 -13.47
N ARG A 81 -17.59 4.16 -13.37
CA ARG A 81 -18.84 4.93 -13.20
C ARG A 81 -18.97 5.52 -11.81
N PHE A 82 -18.31 4.90 -10.84
CA PHE A 82 -18.36 5.30 -9.44
C PHE A 82 -17.23 6.25 -9.05
N MET A 83 -16.07 6.15 -9.70
CA MET A 83 -14.82 6.82 -9.33
C MET A 83 -15.02 8.29 -8.94
N GLU A 84 -15.69 9.10 -9.76
CA GLU A 84 -15.90 10.53 -9.48
C GLU A 84 -16.70 10.82 -8.19
N ASN A 85 -17.53 9.86 -7.75
CA ASN A 85 -18.34 9.94 -6.54
C ASN A 85 -17.71 9.24 -5.33
N ASP A 86 -16.51 8.67 -5.48
CA ASP A 86 -15.80 7.98 -4.42
C ASP A 86 -15.10 8.98 -3.48
N VAL A 87 -15.87 9.48 -2.52
CA VAL A 87 -15.40 10.45 -1.50
C VAL A 87 -14.32 9.83 -0.60
N VAL A 88 -14.39 8.53 -0.33
CA VAL A 88 -13.41 7.82 0.51
C VAL A 88 -12.05 7.79 -0.18
N ARG A 89 -12.01 7.32 -1.43
CA ARG A 89 -10.77 7.32 -2.25
C ARG A 89 -10.22 8.72 -2.45
N TYR A 90 -11.08 9.72 -2.68
CA TYR A 90 -10.65 11.12 -2.81
C TYR A 90 -9.99 11.64 -1.52
N ARG A 91 -10.59 11.39 -0.35
CA ARG A 91 -10.02 11.77 0.96
C ARG A 91 -8.65 11.12 1.17
N ILE A 92 -8.54 9.82 0.91
CA ILE A 92 -7.29 9.05 1.03
C ILE A 92 -6.19 9.68 0.18
N TYR A 93 -6.47 9.94 -1.10
CA TYR A 93 -5.49 10.49 -2.03
C TYR A 93 -5.00 11.88 -1.60
N ILE A 94 -5.92 12.81 -1.28
CA ILE A 94 -5.55 14.18 -0.91
C ILE A 94 -4.71 14.22 0.36
N GLU A 95 -5.05 13.41 1.38
CA GLU A 95 -4.25 13.35 2.60
C GLU A 95 -2.90 12.69 2.37
N ALA A 96 -2.83 11.63 1.56
CA ALA A 96 -1.58 10.97 1.24
C ALA A 96 -0.63 11.88 0.45
N VAL A 97 -1.14 12.71 -0.48
CA VAL A 97 -0.36 13.72 -1.18
C VAL A 97 0.13 14.80 -0.22
N ARG A 98 -0.77 15.33 0.64
CA ARG A 98 -0.44 16.37 1.63
C ARG A 98 0.65 15.90 2.60
N ASP A 99 0.57 14.65 3.03
CA ASP A 99 1.47 14.08 4.03
C ASP A 99 2.70 13.41 3.40
N HIS A 100 2.87 13.52 2.07
CA HIS A 100 3.96 12.94 1.30
C HIS A 100 4.15 11.44 1.58
N LEU A 101 3.05 10.68 1.55
CA LEU A 101 3.08 9.24 1.80
C LEU A 101 3.95 8.54 0.76
N THR A 102 4.78 7.61 1.22
CA THR A 102 5.67 6.76 0.41
C THR A 102 5.58 5.31 0.89
N TYR A 103 6.20 4.39 0.15
CA TYR A 103 6.32 2.98 0.55
C TYR A 103 7.25 2.77 1.78
N PHE A 104 7.89 3.81 2.33
CA PHE A 104 8.70 3.70 3.55
C PHE A 104 7.93 4.04 4.83
N ASN A 105 6.72 4.59 4.71
CA ASN A 105 5.84 4.92 5.82
C ASN A 105 5.20 3.64 6.37
N VAL A 106 5.25 3.48 7.69
CA VAL A 106 4.69 2.32 8.40
C VAL A 106 3.72 2.72 9.50
N GLU A 107 3.48 4.03 9.67
CA GLU A 107 2.44 4.54 10.55
C GLU A 107 1.05 4.20 9.98
N PRO A 108 0.13 3.63 10.77
CA PRO A 108 -1.21 3.26 10.32
C PRO A 108 -1.99 4.38 9.64
N ARG A 109 -2.52 4.07 8.45
CA ARG A 109 -3.38 4.96 7.66
C ARG A 109 -4.68 4.22 7.33
N LEU A 110 -5.68 4.37 8.20
CA LEU A 110 -6.97 3.70 8.09
C LEU A 110 -8.08 4.73 7.89
N TYR A 111 -9.02 4.39 7.03
CA TYR A 111 -10.14 5.25 6.65
C TYR A 111 -11.44 4.46 6.79
N LYS A 112 -12.14 4.66 7.90
CA LYS A 112 -13.46 4.11 8.12
C LYS A 112 -14.49 4.93 7.33
N ALA A 113 -15.24 4.30 6.45
CA ALA A 113 -16.07 5.04 5.48
C ALA A 113 -17.18 5.86 6.15
N THR A 114 -17.75 5.39 7.26
CA THR A 114 -18.73 6.14 8.07
C THR A 114 -18.14 7.41 8.67
N ASP A 115 -16.87 7.39 9.08
CA ASP A 115 -16.17 8.58 9.59
C ASP A 115 -15.85 9.58 8.47
N VAL A 116 -15.45 9.08 7.29
CA VAL A 116 -15.05 9.92 6.15
C VAL A 116 -16.25 10.60 5.50
N ILE A 117 -17.35 9.87 5.31
CA ILE A 117 -18.57 10.38 4.69
C ILE A 117 -19.44 11.12 5.72
N GLY A 118 -19.41 10.66 6.98
CA GLY A 118 -20.26 11.14 8.06
C GLY A 118 -21.53 10.30 8.21
N GLU A 119 -21.86 9.93 9.45
CA GLU A 119 -22.99 9.04 9.79
C GLU A 119 -24.33 9.48 9.18
N LYS A 120 -24.57 10.79 9.09
CA LYS A 120 -25.83 11.35 8.56
C LYS A 120 -26.03 11.09 7.08
N ASP A 121 -24.93 11.10 6.33
CA ASP A 121 -24.95 11.01 4.86
C ASP A 121 -24.60 9.61 4.36
N TYR A 122 -24.06 8.75 5.24
CA TYR A 122 -23.55 7.43 4.90
C TYR A 122 -24.57 6.54 4.18
N GLU A 123 -25.72 6.29 4.79
CA GLU A 123 -26.75 5.36 4.30
C GLU A 123 -27.25 5.69 2.88
N ASN A 124 -27.31 6.98 2.54
CA ASN A 124 -27.83 7.45 1.25
C ASN A 124 -26.70 7.80 0.26
N SER A 125 -25.45 7.55 0.62
CA SER A 125 -24.29 7.91 -0.18
C SER A 125 -24.18 7.06 -1.46
N PRO A 126 -23.61 7.61 -2.54
CA PRO A 126 -23.21 6.80 -3.71
C PRO A 126 -22.26 5.66 -3.33
N TYR A 127 -21.47 5.82 -2.28
CA TYR A 127 -20.51 4.84 -1.78
C TYR A 127 -21.21 3.56 -1.30
N VAL A 128 -22.23 3.70 -0.45
CA VAL A 128 -23.01 2.55 0.03
C VAL A 128 -23.69 1.81 -1.13
N ARG A 129 -24.34 2.54 -2.05
CA ARG A 129 -24.96 1.92 -3.24
C ARG A 129 -23.95 1.11 -4.05
N PHE A 130 -22.76 1.66 -4.26
CA PHE A 130 -21.70 0.96 -4.97
C PHE A 130 -21.28 -0.33 -4.26
N LEU A 131 -21.10 -0.29 -2.94
CA LEU A 131 -20.73 -1.48 -2.16
C LEU A 131 -21.81 -2.57 -2.20
N GLU A 132 -23.07 -2.19 -2.06
CA GLU A 132 -24.18 -3.14 -2.04
C GLU A 132 -24.39 -3.79 -3.41
N GLU A 133 -24.34 -3.00 -4.50
CA GLU A 133 -24.53 -3.47 -5.88
C GLU A 133 -23.41 -4.40 -6.35
N ASN A 134 -22.16 -4.11 -5.99
CA ASN A 134 -21.00 -4.81 -6.56
C ASN A 134 -20.43 -5.89 -5.64
N PHE A 135 -20.58 -5.76 -4.32
CA PHE A 135 -19.95 -6.65 -3.35
C PHE A 135 -20.94 -7.26 -2.35
N ARG A 136 -22.20 -6.80 -2.31
CA ARG A 136 -23.16 -7.14 -1.25
C ARG A 136 -22.62 -6.82 0.15
N LYS A 137 -21.96 -5.68 0.25
CA LYS A 137 -21.37 -5.15 1.49
C LYS A 137 -21.91 -3.78 1.78
N HIS A 138 -21.79 -3.35 3.03
CA HIS A 138 -22.38 -2.11 3.49
C HIS A 138 -21.38 -1.20 4.19
N TYR A 139 -20.44 -1.75 4.96
CA TYR A 139 -19.41 -0.99 5.66
C TYR A 139 -18.01 -1.27 5.10
N SER A 140 -17.11 -0.29 5.22
CA SER A 140 -15.71 -0.49 4.87
C SER A 140 -14.73 0.27 5.75
N VAL A 141 -13.55 -0.31 5.90
CA VAL A 141 -12.33 0.37 6.36
C VAL A 141 -11.25 0.16 5.32
N THR A 142 -10.63 1.25 4.86
CA THR A 142 -9.59 1.21 3.84
C THR A 142 -8.23 1.53 4.42
N LEU A 143 -7.25 0.67 4.16
CA LEU A 143 -5.85 0.82 4.51
C LEU A 143 -5.10 1.38 3.30
N ALA A 144 -4.33 2.46 3.50
CA ALA A 144 -3.66 3.19 2.43
C ALA A 144 -2.14 2.94 2.42
N PHE A 145 -1.58 2.52 1.28
CA PHE A 145 -0.17 2.19 1.13
C PHE A 145 0.46 2.79 -0.13
N GLY A 146 1.79 2.90 -0.14
CA GLY A 146 2.55 3.36 -1.30
C GLY A 146 2.55 4.87 -1.47
N ILE A 147 3.10 5.32 -2.60
CA ILE A 147 3.23 6.75 -2.91
C ILE A 147 1.83 7.35 -3.09
N ASN A 148 1.50 8.44 -2.41
CA ASN A 148 0.18 9.10 -2.54
C ASN A 148 -1.01 8.13 -2.34
N ALA A 149 -0.83 7.05 -1.57
CA ALA A 149 -1.84 6.01 -1.37
C ALA A 149 -2.36 5.37 -2.68
N TYR A 150 -1.47 5.15 -3.65
CA TYR A 150 -1.82 4.50 -4.91
C TYR A 150 -2.24 3.02 -4.75
N ILE A 151 -2.02 2.43 -3.56
CA ILE A 151 -2.52 1.11 -3.18
C ILE A 151 -3.49 1.28 -2.01
N GLN A 152 -4.71 0.76 -2.17
CA GLN A 152 -5.76 0.86 -1.16
C GLN A 152 -6.37 -0.51 -0.91
N ALA A 153 -6.28 -1.04 0.32
CA ALA A 153 -6.88 -2.30 0.70
C ALA A 153 -8.14 -2.05 1.53
N ALA A 154 -9.31 -2.22 0.93
CA ALA A 154 -10.61 -2.03 1.57
C ALA A 154 -11.12 -3.35 2.16
N PHE A 155 -11.37 -3.36 3.46
CA PHE A 155 -11.98 -4.45 4.21
C PHE A 155 -13.47 -4.16 4.32
N PHE A 156 -14.31 -5.16 4.08
CA PHE A 156 -15.75 -4.98 4.03
C PHE A 156 -16.51 -5.76 5.11
N LYS A 157 -17.62 -5.20 5.57
CA LYS A 157 -18.63 -5.86 6.40
C LYS A 157 -20.02 -5.72 5.78
N SER A 158 -20.87 -6.71 6.00
CA SER A 158 -22.28 -6.65 5.58
C SER A 158 -23.08 -5.71 6.47
N ARG A 159 -24.34 -5.44 6.11
CA ARG A 159 -25.23 -4.63 6.96
C ARG A 159 -25.53 -5.37 8.27
N GLU A 160 -25.61 -6.69 8.21
CA GLU A 160 -25.92 -7.59 9.31
C GLU A 160 -24.77 -7.68 10.33
N ASP A 161 -23.52 -7.60 9.87
CA ASP A 161 -22.33 -7.64 10.73
C ASP A 161 -22.12 -6.35 11.53
N GLY A 162 -22.84 -5.29 11.18
CA GLY A 162 -22.63 -3.94 11.70
C GLY A 162 -21.33 -3.30 11.22
N ASP A 163 -21.14 -2.04 11.61
CA ASP A 163 -19.93 -1.29 11.28
C ASP A 163 -18.70 -1.81 12.07
N PHE A 164 -17.52 -1.32 11.73
CA PHE A 164 -16.27 -1.65 12.43
C PHE A 164 -16.22 -1.01 13.82
N THR A 165 -15.99 -1.85 14.81
CA THR A 165 -15.79 -1.49 16.22
C THR A 165 -14.38 -0.96 16.47
N GLU A 166 -14.17 -0.27 17.59
CA GLU A 166 -12.84 0.24 17.98
C GLU A 166 -11.79 -0.89 18.10
N GLN A 167 -12.21 -2.06 18.58
CA GLN A 167 -11.34 -3.23 18.67
C GLN A 167 -10.90 -3.72 17.27
N GLU A 168 -11.85 -3.87 16.34
CA GLU A 168 -11.53 -4.26 14.95
C GLU A 168 -10.62 -3.22 14.28
N ILE A 169 -10.79 -1.93 14.57
CA ILE A 169 -9.89 -0.88 14.09
C ILE A 169 -8.46 -1.05 14.63
N GLU A 170 -8.30 -1.42 15.90
CA GLU A 170 -6.97 -1.67 16.48
C GLU A 170 -6.30 -2.90 15.87
N GLU A 171 -7.05 -3.98 15.67
CA GLU A 171 -6.57 -5.17 14.95
C GLU A 171 -6.12 -4.84 13.52
N LEU A 172 -6.88 -4.01 12.79
CA LEU A 172 -6.49 -3.54 11.46
C LEU A 172 -5.24 -2.64 11.48
N LYS A 173 -5.00 -1.87 12.54
CA LYS A 173 -3.75 -1.09 12.69
C LYS A 173 -2.55 -2.00 12.86
N GLU A 174 -2.67 -3.05 13.67
CA GLU A 174 -1.60 -4.03 13.82
C GLU A 174 -1.28 -4.66 12.46
N ILE A 175 -2.30 -5.16 11.76
CA ILE A 175 -2.16 -5.74 10.41
C ILE A 175 -1.52 -4.75 9.45
N TYR A 176 -1.95 -3.48 9.47
CA TYR A 176 -1.34 -2.42 8.67
C TYR A 176 0.17 -2.35 8.90
N VAL A 177 0.62 -2.28 10.16
CA VAL A 177 2.04 -2.14 10.49
C VAL A 177 2.84 -3.31 9.90
N TYR A 178 2.32 -4.52 9.98
CA TYR A 178 2.99 -5.70 9.45
C TYR A 178 3.06 -5.73 7.93
N VAL A 179 1.94 -5.42 7.27
CA VAL A 179 1.86 -5.31 5.81
C VAL A 179 2.79 -4.19 5.31
N ALA A 180 2.77 -3.02 5.95
CA ALA A 180 3.61 -1.88 5.58
C ALA A 180 5.10 -2.16 5.77
N ASN A 181 5.51 -2.79 6.87
CA ASN A 181 6.91 -3.17 7.09
C ASN A 181 7.39 -4.20 6.06
N SER A 182 6.57 -5.20 5.78
CA SER A 182 6.89 -6.24 4.80
C SER A 182 6.97 -5.67 3.38
N TYR A 183 6.03 -4.80 3.02
CA TYR A 183 6.04 -4.09 1.75
C TYR A 183 7.24 -3.16 1.60
N LYS A 184 7.60 -2.42 2.65
CA LYS A 184 8.81 -1.59 2.69
C LYS A 184 10.07 -2.41 2.41
N ASN A 185 10.19 -3.58 3.02
CA ASN A 185 11.32 -4.49 2.79
C ASN A 185 11.29 -5.07 1.38
N PHE A 186 10.11 -5.48 0.89
CA PHE A 186 9.92 -5.89 -0.51
C PHE A 186 10.46 -4.83 -1.49
N LYS A 187 10.10 -3.56 -1.30
CA LYS A 187 10.59 -2.45 -2.15
C LYS A 187 12.10 -2.27 -2.05
N LYS A 188 12.70 -2.45 -0.87
CA LYS A 188 14.17 -2.44 -0.72
C LYS A 188 14.84 -3.58 -1.49
N TYR A 189 14.29 -4.79 -1.44
CA TYR A 189 14.81 -5.93 -2.20
C TYR A 189 14.65 -5.73 -3.72
N GLU A 190 13.51 -5.22 -4.14
CA GLU A 190 13.24 -4.87 -5.55
C GLU A 190 14.26 -3.83 -6.06
N GLN A 191 14.47 -2.75 -5.31
CA GLN A 191 15.47 -1.73 -5.64
C GLN A 191 16.89 -2.32 -5.74
N ALA A 192 17.29 -3.16 -4.78
CA ALA A 192 18.59 -3.81 -4.81
C ALA A 192 18.77 -4.72 -6.05
N LYS A 193 17.74 -5.47 -6.43
CA LYS A 193 17.74 -6.31 -7.65
C LYS A 193 17.86 -5.45 -8.92
N ILE A 194 17.10 -4.36 -9.02
CA ILE A 194 17.17 -3.44 -10.17
C ILE A 194 18.59 -2.85 -10.29
N ILE A 195 19.16 -2.37 -9.18
CA ILE A 195 20.52 -1.82 -9.16
C ILE A 195 21.54 -2.87 -9.60
N ALA A 196 21.46 -4.10 -9.09
CA ALA A 196 22.38 -5.18 -9.46
C ALA A 196 22.28 -5.55 -10.96
N ASN A 197 21.07 -5.53 -11.53
CA ASN A 197 20.87 -5.76 -12.96
C ASN A 197 21.51 -4.65 -13.80
N ILE A 198 21.27 -3.38 -13.45
CA ILE A 198 21.90 -2.23 -14.12
C ILE A 198 23.43 -2.34 -14.04
N GLN A 199 23.98 -2.64 -12.87
CA GLN A 199 25.42 -2.85 -12.70
C GLN A 199 25.96 -3.97 -13.60
N SER A 200 25.24 -5.08 -13.70
CA SER A 200 25.64 -6.21 -14.54
C SER A 200 25.66 -5.86 -16.01
N GLU A 201 24.67 -5.09 -16.49
CA GLU A 201 24.62 -4.59 -17.87
C GLU A 201 25.79 -3.63 -18.18
N ILE A 202 26.10 -2.71 -17.26
CA ILE A 202 27.23 -1.77 -17.40
C ILE A 202 28.57 -2.50 -17.44
N ILE A 203 28.75 -3.51 -16.58
CA ILE A 203 29.94 -4.35 -16.59
C ILE A 203 30.04 -5.10 -17.92
N ALA A 204 28.94 -5.66 -18.42
CA ALA A 204 28.90 -6.36 -19.69
C ALA A 204 29.18 -5.44 -20.89
N SER A 205 28.78 -4.16 -20.82
CA SER A 205 29.07 -3.17 -21.86
C SER A 205 30.50 -2.63 -21.84
N GLY A 206 31.30 -2.97 -20.82
CA GLY A 206 32.69 -2.56 -20.68
C GLY A 206 32.89 -1.10 -20.22
N GLU A 207 31.83 -0.47 -19.73
CA GLU A 207 31.86 0.90 -19.22
C GLU A 207 32.66 1.00 -17.92
N LYS A 208 33.50 2.04 -17.81
CA LYS A 208 34.50 2.14 -16.73
C LYS A 208 34.02 2.92 -15.51
N ALA A 209 32.95 3.70 -15.64
CA ALA A 209 32.36 4.51 -14.58
C ALA A 209 30.83 4.43 -14.62
N PHE A 210 30.18 4.34 -13.46
CA PHE A 210 28.72 4.45 -13.39
C PHE A 210 28.24 5.16 -12.13
N LEU A 211 27.08 5.78 -12.27
CA LEU A 211 26.28 6.38 -11.21
C LEU A 211 24.83 6.00 -11.46
N VAL A 212 24.19 5.36 -10.50
CA VAL A 212 22.75 5.07 -10.51
C VAL A 212 22.10 6.02 -9.52
N THR A 213 21.12 6.79 -9.98
CA THR A 213 20.28 7.64 -9.14
C THR A 213 18.82 7.25 -9.25
N ASP A 214 18.02 7.59 -8.25
CA ASP A 214 16.56 7.60 -8.40
C ASP A 214 16.09 8.87 -9.15
N ASP A 215 14.78 8.96 -9.40
CA ASP A 215 14.15 10.13 -10.05
C ASP A 215 14.26 11.42 -9.23
N PHE A 216 14.69 11.33 -7.97
CA PHE A 216 14.94 12.45 -7.06
C PHE A 216 16.43 12.74 -6.89
N THR A 217 17.30 12.19 -7.75
CA THR A 217 18.76 12.38 -7.78
C THR A 217 19.53 11.84 -6.56
N HIS A 218 18.91 11.01 -5.72
CA HIS A 218 19.63 10.31 -4.66
C HIS A 218 20.57 9.28 -5.25
N VAL A 219 21.81 9.25 -4.77
CA VAL A 219 22.81 8.27 -5.22
C VAL A 219 22.47 6.89 -4.68
N MET A 220 22.05 6.00 -5.57
CA MET A 220 21.69 4.60 -5.26
C MET A 220 22.91 3.68 -5.36
N SER A 221 23.81 3.93 -6.31
CA SER A 221 25.03 3.15 -6.48
C SER A 221 26.06 3.86 -7.36
N TYR A 222 27.36 3.61 -7.14
CA TYR A 222 28.44 4.11 -7.99
C TYR A 222 29.67 3.19 -7.90
N ASN A 223 30.56 3.25 -8.90
CA ASN A 223 31.87 2.59 -8.81
C ASN A 223 32.99 3.59 -8.48
N LYS A 224 34.16 3.09 -8.04
CA LYS A 224 35.28 3.93 -7.58
C LYS A 224 35.86 4.85 -8.67
N THR A 225 35.61 4.54 -9.94
CA THR A 225 36.06 5.35 -11.09
C THR A 225 35.14 6.53 -11.38
N ALA A 226 33.90 6.50 -10.86
CA ALA A 226 33.02 7.66 -10.81
C ALA A 226 33.44 8.52 -9.60
N PRO A 227 34.08 9.67 -9.81
CA PRO A 227 34.36 10.56 -8.70
C PRO A 227 33.02 11.03 -8.13
N ALA A 228 32.82 10.84 -6.82
CA ALA A 228 31.64 11.31 -6.11
C ALA A 228 31.36 12.78 -6.46
N VAL A 229 30.31 13.03 -7.25
CA VAL A 229 29.88 14.38 -7.65
C VAL A 229 29.21 15.12 -6.48
N SER A 230 29.20 14.56 -5.27
CA SER A 230 28.61 15.16 -4.06
C SER A 230 29.56 16.02 -3.21
N GLY A 231 30.80 16.26 -3.64
CA GLY A 231 31.81 17.00 -2.84
C GLY A 231 32.16 18.42 -3.27
N ARG A 232 31.66 18.94 -4.41
CA ARG A 232 32.05 20.27 -4.92
C ARG A 232 30.91 21.03 -5.58
N TYR A 233 29.82 21.26 -4.85
CA TYR A 233 29.03 22.48 -5.02
C TYR A 233 28.75 23.06 -3.64
N SER A 234 29.81 23.56 -2.99
CA SER A 234 29.64 24.66 -2.05
C SER A 234 29.09 25.82 -2.88
N TRP A 235 27.84 26.18 -2.65
CA TRP A 235 27.26 27.45 -3.09
C TRP A 235 28.13 28.58 -2.51
N ARG A 236 29.15 29.03 -3.24
CA ARG A 236 29.67 30.38 -3.06
C ARG A 236 28.69 31.29 -3.78
N GLY A 237 27.71 31.78 -3.02
CA GLY A 237 26.99 32.97 -3.41
C GLY A 237 28.01 34.09 -3.58
N ASN A 238 28.27 34.48 -4.82
CA ASN A 238 28.89 35.76 -5.09
C ASN A 238 27.81 36.82 -4.84
N GLY A 239 27.83 37.37 -3.62
CA GLY A 239 27.30 38.70 -3.39
C GLY A 239 28.26 39.75 -3.97
N GLY A 240 27.69 40.82 -4.53
CA GLY A 240 28.29 42.16 -4.50
C GLY A 240 29.19 42.58 -5.65
N THR A 241 28.59 43.33 -6.58
CA THR A 241 28.98 44.68 -7.08
C THR A 241 30.44 44.99 -7.43
N HIS A 242 30.69 45.29 -8.71
CA HIS A 242 30.87 46.67 -9.20
C HIS A 242 30.57 46.76 -10.70
#